data_AF-A0A969EHQ1-F1
#
_entry.id   AF-A0A969EHQ1-F1
#
_cell.length_a   1.000
_cell.length_b   1.000
_cell.length_c   1.000
_cell.angle_alpha   90.00
_cell.angle_beta   90.00
_cell.angle_gamma   90.00
#
_symmetry.space_group_name_H-M   'P 1'
#
loop_
_entity.id
_entity.type
_entity.pdbx_description
1 polymer ?
#
loop_
_entity_poly.entity_id
_entity_poly.type
_entity_poly.pdbx_seq_one_letter_code
_entity_poly.pdbx_strand_id
1 'polypeptide(L)'
;MRSVRATIINRYQKGESAVIDSVPWTVGIHESEKDGMYYIVEIRSLVAPGLQDFDEIRASIISDYQDYLEKEWVKELRTKYAIKVNNKAKTTVLNTLVKK
;
A
#
# COMPACT_ATOMS: atom_id res chain seq x y z
N MET A 1 25.14 2.17 16.37
CA MET A 1 23.82 2.53 15.82
C MET A 1 23.90 2.45 14.30
N ARG A 2 23.30 1.44 13.67
CA ARG A 2 23.39 1.24 12.21
C ARG A 2 22.22 1.97 11.56
N SER A 3 22.42 3.22 11.15
CA SER A 3 21.44 3.91 10.29
C SER A 3 21.73 3.50 8.84
N VAL A 4 20.81 2.74 8.25
CA VAL A 4 20.80 2.47 6.81
C VAL A 4 20.20 3.72 6.15
N ARG A 5 20.99 4.42 5.32
CA ARG A 5 20.49 5.55 4.54
C ARG A 5 20.05 5.04 3.16
N ALA A 6 18.80 4.61 3.07
CA ALA A 6 18.15 4.37 1.79
C ALA A 6 17.59 5.71 1.29
N THR A 7 18.28 6.35 0.34
CA THR A 7 17.73 7.52 -0.36
C THR A 7 16.82 7.01 -1.47
N ILE A 8 15.55 6.75 -1.13
CA ILE A 8 14.51 6.44 -2.10
C ILE A 8 14.01 7.76 -2.67
N ILE A 9 14.27 8.00 -3.95
CA ILE A 9 13.82 9.20 -4.65
C ILE A 9 12.40 8.93 -5.16
N ASN A 10 11.40 9.05 -4.28
CA ASN A 10 9.99 8.91 -4.64
C ASN A 10 9.31 10.28 -4.72
N ARG A 11 8.36 10.40 -5.64
CA ARG A 11 7.36 11.48 -5.60
C ARG A 11 6.29 11.10 -4.60
N TYR A 12 5.86 12.08 -3.82
CA TYR A 12 4.83 11.93 -2.83
C TYR A 12 3.72 12.93 -3.09
N GLN A 13 2.48 12.44 -3.07
CA GLN A 13 1.30 13.28 -3.01
C GLN A 13 0.95 13.60 -1.56
N LYS A 14 0.26 14.72 -1.36
CA LYS A 14 -0.21 15.13 -0.04
C LYS A 14 -1.18 14.08 0.49
N GLY A 15 -0.91 13.52 1.68
CA GLY A 15 -1.72 12.45 2.28
C GLY A 15 -1.20 11.03 2.06
N GLU A 16 -0.17 10.80 1.23
CA GLU A 16 0.40 9.46 1.04
C GLU A 16 1.30 9.01 2.20
N SER A 17 1.89 9.96 2.92
CA SER A 17 2.79 9.64 4.04
C SER A 17 2.68 10.68 5.14
N ALA A 18 2.23 10.22 6.29
CA ALA A 18 2.10 11.07 7.47
C ALA A 18 3.43 11.62 8.02
N VAL A 19 4.59 11.06 7.63
CA VAL A 19 5.93 11.59 7.98
C VAL A 19 6.32 12.76 7.07
N ILE A 20 5.84 12.75 5.83
CA ILE A 20 6.10 13.80 4.83
C ILE A 20 5.08 14.93 4.97
N ASP A 21 3.85 14.59 5.37
CA ASP A 21 2.82 15.59 5.67
C ASP A 21 3.13 16.38 6.95
N SER A 22 3.96 15.86 7.85
CA SER A 22 4.36 16.56 9.09
C SER A 22 5.50 17.55 8.89
N VAL A 23 6.20 17.54 7.74
CA VAL A 23 7.23 18.53 7.40
C VAL A 23 6.67 19.66 6.55
N PRO A 24 7.20 20.89 6.65
CA PRO A 24 6.83 21.95 5.74
C PRO A 24 7.26 21.59 4.32
N TRP A 25 6.36 21.77 3.34
CA TRP A 25 6.58 21.47 1.93
C TRP A 25 7.42 22.55 1.26
N THR A 26 8.64 22.74 1.75
CA THR A 26 9.64 23.68 1.23
C THR A 26 10.90 22.92 0.83
N VAL A 27 11.56 23.36 -0.24
CA VAL A 27 12.80 22.73 -0.72
C VAL A 27 13.86 22.83 0.37
N GLY A 28 14.46 21.71 0.74
CA GLY A 28 15.42 21.64 1.82
C GLY A 28 15.37 20.32 2.60
N ILE A 29 16.20 20.26 3.64
CA ILE A 29 16.25 19.13 4.56
C ILE A 29 15.41 19.48 5.78
N HIS A 30 14.47 18.59 6.12
CA HIS A 30 13.59 18.71 7.27
C HIS A 30 13.73 17.48 8.15
N GLU A 31 13.65 17.69 9.46
CA GLU A 31 13.61 16.62 10.45
C GLU A 31 12.16 16.40 10.88
N SER A 32 11.76 15.13 10.95
CA SER A 32 10.41 14.72 11.34
C SER A 32 10.52 13.59 12.35
N GLU A 33 9.78 13.70 13.44
CA GLU A 33 9.66 12.62 14.42
C GLU A 33 8.25 12.05 14.33
N LYS A 34 8.15 10.74 14.13
CA LYS A 34 6.88 10.03 14.19
C LYS A 34 7.04 8.71 14.93
N ASP A 35 6.18 8.50 15.92
CA ASP A 35 6.12 7.28 16.74
C ASP A 35 7.49 6.89 17.36
N GLY A 36 8.25 7.89 17.82
CA GLY A 36 9.58 7.72 18.41
C GLY A 36 10.70 7.40 17.41
N MET A 37 10.41 7.47 16.11
CA MET A 37 11.37 7.28 15.03
C MET A 37 11.71 8.64 14.39
N TYR A 38 13.01 8.91 14.25
CA TYR A 38 13.52 10.11 13.62
C TYR A 38 13.72 9.90 12.12
N TYR A 39 13.13 10.77 11.31
CA TYR A 39 13.19 10.78 9.86
C TYR A 39 13.85 12.08 9.39
N ILE A 40 14.76 11.96 8.43
CA ILE A 40 15.30 13.09 7.70
C ILE A 40 14.66 13.07 6.32
N VAL A 41 13.88 14.11 6.01
CA VAL A 41 13.16 14.28 4.75
C VAL A 41 13.87 15.35 3.93
N GLU A 42 14.41 14.98 2.77
CA GLU A 42 15.02 15.93 1.83
C GLU A 42 14.05 16.19 0.67
N ILE A 43 13.48 17.38 0.62
CA ILE A 43 12.60 17.81 -0.48
C ILE A 43 13.46 18.48 -1.54
N ARG A 44 13.67 17.81 -2.68
CA ARG A 44 14.49 18.32 -3.80
C ARG A 44 13.73 19.26 -4.73
N SER A 45 12.45 18.97 -4.98
CA SER A 45 11.64 19.73 -5.93
C SER A 45 10.16 19.60 -5.58
N LEU A 46 9.45 20.73 -5.66
CA LEU A 46 7.99 20.75 -5.56
C LEU A 46 7.41 20.73 -6.97
N VAL A 47 6.49 19.80 -7.23
CA VAL A 47 5.76 19.74 -8.50
C VAL A 47 4.43 20.47 -8.30
N ALA A 48 4.08 21.36 -9.23
CA ALA A 48 2.83 22.08 -9.18
C ALA A 48 1.63 21.10 -9.28
N PRO A 49 0.49 21.40 -8.63
CA PRO A 49 -0.73 20.62 -8.81
C PRO A 49 -1.15 20.70 -10.28
N GLY A 50 -1.12 19.56 -10.96
CA GLY A 50 -1.41 19.46 -12.38
C GLY A 50 -1.93 18.08 -12.73
N LEU A 51 -2.34 17.90 -13.99
CA LEU A 51 -2.67 16.59 -14.51
C LEU A 51 -1.41 15.72 -14.42
N GLN A 52 -1.54 14.58 -13.74
CA GLN A 52 -0.46 13.60 -13.74
C GLN A 52 -0.25 13.08 -15.16
N ASP A 53 1.01 12.88 -15.53
CA ASP A 53 1.33 12.36 -16.84
C ASP A 53 0.77 10.93 -16.98
N PHE A 54 0.32 10.58 -18.18
CA PHE A 54 -0.25 9.26 -18.47
C PHE A 54 0.76 8.15 -18.15
N ASP A 55 2.04 8.38 -18.43
CA ASP A 55 3.11 7.42 -18.12
C ASP A 55 3.25 7.16 -16.60
N GLU A 56 2.92 8.14 -15.75
CA GLU A 56 3.01 8.01 -14.29
C GLU A 56 1.82 7.23 -13.71
N ILE A 57 0.61 7.48 -14.23
CA ILE A 57 -0.61 6.83 -13.75
C ILE A 57 -0.90 5.49 -14.41
N ARG A 58 -0.27 5.20 -15.56
CA ARG A 58 -0.49 3.95 -16.32
C ARG A 58 -0.31 2.73 -15.45
N ALA A 59 0.74 2.69 -14.62
CA ALA A 59 1.01 1.55 -13.75
C ALA A 59 -0.11 1.31 -12.74
N SER A 60 -0.64 2.38 -12.13
CA SER A 60 -1.76 2.30 -11.20
C SER A 60 -3.03 1.82 -11.90
N ILE A 61 -3.36 2.40 -13.06
CA ILE A 61 -4.55 2.02 -13.83
C ILE A 61 -4.50 0.55 -14.25
N ILE A 62 -3.32 0.08 -14.69
CA ILE A 62 -3.13 -1.33 -15.03
C ILE A 62 -3.37 -2.19 -13.78
N SER A 63 -2.81 -1.83 -12.63
CA SER A 63 -3.00 -2.56 -11.37
C SER A 63 -4.48 -2.66 -11.00
N ASP A 64 -5.20 -1.54 -11.02
CA ASP A 64 -6.64 -1.50 -10.70
C ASP A 64 -7.46 -2.39 -11.65
N TYR A 65 -7.07 -2.41 -12.94
CA TYR A 65 -7.70 -3.25 -13.92
C TYR A 65 -7.39 -4.74 -13.72
N GLN A 66 -6.16 -5.08 -13.32
CA GLN A 66 -5.83 -6.46 -12.94
C GLN A 66 -6.67 -6.93 -11.75
N ASP A 67 -6.80 -6.11 -10.71
CA ASP A 67 -7.63 -6.42 -9.53
C ASP A 67 -9.09 -6.66 -9.91
N TYR A 68 -9.62 -5.88 -10.86
CA TYR A 68 -10.96 -6.08 -11.39
C TYR A 68 -11.09 -7.43 -12.11
N LEU A 69 -10.15 -7.75 -13.01
CA LEU A 69 -10.14 -9.01 -13.74
C LEU A 69 -10.03 -10.22 -12.80
N GLU A 70 -9.19 -10.13 -11.77
CA GLU A 70 -9.05 -11.20 -10.76
C GLU A 70 -10.35 -11.44 -10.00
N LYS A 71 -11.06 -10.37 -9.61
CA LYS A 71 -12.34 -10.50 -8.91
C LYS A 71 -13.40 -11.18 -9.77
N GLU A 72 -13.51 -10.78 -11.03
CA GLU A 72 -14.44 -11.43 -11.96
C GLU A 72 -14.02 -12.87 -12.23
N TRP A 73 -12.73 -13.14 -12.39
CA TRP A 73 -12.23 -14.50 -12.59
C TRP A 73 -12.54 -15.43 -11.40
N VAL A 74 -12.32 -14.97 -10.17
CA VAL A 74 -12.66 -15.73 -8.95
C VAL A 74 -14.17 -15.99 -8.85
N LYS A 75 -14.99 -15.01 -9.23
CA LYS A 75 -16.45 -15.13 -9.24
C LYS A 75 -16.92 -16.16 -10.27
N GLU A 76 -16.35 -16.15 -11.48
CA GLU A 76 -16.62 -17.16 -12.51
C GLU A 76 -16.23 -18.57 -12.04
N LEU A 77 -15.06 -18.72 -11.41
CA LEU A 77 -14.61 -20.00 -10.87
C LEU A 77 -15.55 -20.52 -9.78
N ARG A 78 -16.01 -19.65 -8.89
CA ARG A 78 -16.98 -20.01 -7.83
C ARG A 78 -18.33 -20.44 -8.41
N THR A 79 -18.77 -19.83 -9.50
CA THR A 79 -20.00 -20.22 -10.19
C THR A 79 -19.83 -21.54 -10.94
N LYS A 80 -18.71 -21.74 -11.63
CA LYS A 80 -18.43 -22.94 -12.43
C LYS A 80 -18.22 -24.18 -11.57
N TYR A 81 -17.59 -24.03 -10.41
CA TYR A 81 -17.33 -25.14 -9.49
C TYR A 81 -18.12 -24.96 -8.20
N ALA A 82 -19.24 -25.69 -8.09
CA ALA A 82 -20.08 -25.69 -6.89
C ALA A 82 -19.29 -26.23 -5.68
N ILE A 83 -18.84 -25.32 -4.80
CA ILE A 83 -18.09 -25.67 -3.59
C ILE A 83 -19.08 -26.20 -2.55
N LYS A 84 -18.99 -27.50 -2.23
CA LYS A 84 -19.68 -28.08 -1.07
C LYS A 84 -18.75 -28.03 0.15
N VAL A 85 -18.98 -27.06 1.04
CA VAL A 85 -18.20 -26.94 2.29
C VAL A 85 -18.72 -27.94 3.32
N ASN A 86 -17.85 -28.83 3.79
CA ASN A 86 -18.17 -29.72 4.91
C ASN A 86 -18.03 -28.98 6.25
N ASN A 87 -19.14 -28.42 6.71
CA ASN A 87 -19.20 -27.65 7.95
C ASN A 87 -18.79 -28.45 9.20
N LYS A 88 -18.99 -29.77 9.21
CA LYS A 88 -18.62 -30.64 10.35
C LYS A 88 -17.10 -30.70 10.52
N ALA A 89 -16.38 -30.93 9.42
CA ALA A 89 -14.92 -30.95 9.42
C ALA A 89 -14.34 -29.57 9.78
N LYS A 90 -14.95 -28.48 9.29
CA LYS A 90 -14.55 -27.10 9.63
C LYS A 90 -14.60 -26.83 11.14
N THR A 91 -15.68 -27.22 11.82
CA THR A 91 -15.83 -27.02 13.27
C THR A 91 -14.87 -27.88 14.09
N THR A 92 -14.60 -29.11 13.66
CA THR A 92 -13.60 -29.96 14.31
C THR A 92 -12.21 -29.31 14.28
N VAL A 93 -11.78 -28.82 13.11
CA VAL A 93 -10.46 -28.16 12.97
C VAL A 93 -10.39 -26.87 13.79
N LEU A 94 -11.45 -26.04 13.78
CA LEU A 94 -11.51 -24.83 14.60
C LEU A 94 -11.36 -25.13 16.10
N ASN A 95 -12.09 -26.13 16.60
CA ASN A 95 -12.02 -26.51 18.01
C ASN A 95 -10.66 -27.09 18.40
N THR A 96 -9.93 -27.74 17.48
CA THR A 96 -8.56 -28.21 17.75
C THR A 96 -7.53 -27.10 17.79
N LEU A 97 -7.73 -26.01 17.04
CA LEU A 97 -6.78 -24.90 16.97
C LEU A 97 -7.00 -23.86 18.07
N VAL A 98 -8.25 -23.67 18.52
CA VAL A 98 -8.60 -22.70 19.57
C VAL A 98 -8.34 -23.23 20.99
N LYS A 99 -8.22 -24.55 21.17
CA LYS A 99 -7.95 -25.19 22.47
C LYS A 99 -6.47 -25.23 22.89
N LYS A 100 -5.62 -24.36 22.33
CA LYS A 100 -4.19 -24.32 22.68
C LYS A 100 -3.85 -23.13 23.57
#